data_AF-A0A4Z0JLN6-F1
#
_entry.id   AF-A0A4Z0JLN6-F1
#
_cell.length_a   1.000
_cell.length_b   1.000
_cell.length_c   1.000
_cell.angle_alpha   90.00
_cell.angle_beta   90.00
_cell.angle_gamma   90.00
#
_symmetry.space_group_name_H-M   'P 1'
#
loop_
_entity.id
_entity.type
_entity.pdbx_description
1 polymer ?
#
loop_
_entity_poly.entity_id
_entity_poly.type
_entity_poly.pdbx_seq_one_letter_code
_entity_poly.pdbx_strand_id
1 'polypeptide(L)' 'MYNNQYLKAYFTLKNIKQNDIAKLLDKSTSTIRRKNDDLGFTQKEILLIHNKYNIPIEAFFYDKDADDKDSTTFLEKD' A
#
# COMPACT_ATOMS: atom_id res chain seq x y z
N MET A 1 0.72 2.29 12.85
CA MET A 1 1.47 3.03 11.80
C MET A 1 1.36 2.18 10.55
N TYR A 2 0.82 2.70 9.44
CA TYR A 2 0.56 1.87 8.25
C TYR A 2 1.86 1.25 7.73
N ASN A 3 2.00 -0.06 7.85
CA ASN A 3 3.18 -0.75 7.34
C ASN A 3 3.02 -1.02 5.84
N ASN A 4 3.34 -0.03 5.01
CA ASN A 4 3.29 -0.14 3.54
C ASN A 4 4.38 -1.03 2.93
N GLN A 5 4.95 -1.98 3.68
CA GLN A 5 6.05 -2.84 3.23
C GLN A 5 5.69 -3.62 1.96
N TYR A 6 4.45 -4.13 1.87
CA TYR A 6 3.98 -4.83 0.68
C TYR A 6 3.83 -3.91 -0.52
N LEU A 7 3.24 -2.73 -0.34
CA LEU A 7 3.14 -1.72 -1.40
C LEU A 7 4.53 -1.30 -1.92
N LYS A 8 5.50 -1.10 -1.02
CA LYS A 8 6.90 -0.78 -1.37
C LYS A 8 7.56 -1.92 -2.14
N ALA A 9 7.27 -3.18 -1.80
CA ALA A 9 7.75 -4.35 -2.55
C ALA A 9 7.18 -4.36 -3.97
N TYR A 10 5.88 -4.09 -4.15
CA TYR A 10 5.26 -3.97 -5.47
C TYR A 10 5.89 -2.87 -6.32
N PHE A 11 6.16 -1.69 -5.74
CA PHE A 11 6.86 -0.63 -6.45
C PHE A 11 8.26 -1.07 -6.91
N THR A 12 8.99 -1.78 -6.06
CA THR A 12 10.33 -2.30 -6.38
C THR A 12 10.28 -3.33 -7.51
N LEU A 13 9.40 -4.33 -7.41
CA LEU A 13 9.27 -5.41 -8.39
C LEU A 13 8.83 -4.90 -9.77
N LYS A 14 7.98 -3.87 -9.80
CA LYS A 14 7.51 -3.25 -11.04
C LYS A 14 8.40 -2.09 -11.53
N ASN A 15 9.54 -1.84 -10.88
CA ASN A 15 10.47 -0.74 -11.17
C ASN A 15 9.78 0.64 -11.23
N ILE A 16 8.84 0.87 -10.31
CA ILE A 16 8.08 2.12 -10.18
C ILE A 16 8.85 3.04 -9.23
N LYS A 17 9.32 4.17 -9.75
CA LYS A 17 10.05 5.15 -8.93
C LYS A 17 9.07 6.08 -8.24
N GLN A 18 9.50 6.63 -7.11
CA GLN A 18 8.76 7.66 -6.38
C GLN A 18 8.39 8.86 -7.26
N ASN A 19 9.24 9.21 -8.22
CA ASN A 19 8.99 10.28 -9.19
C ASN A 19 7.85 9.93 -10.17
N ASP A 20 7.65 8.66 -10.49
CA ASP A 20 6.58 8.22 -11.39
C ASP A 20 5.21 8.33 -10.71
N ILE A 21 5.15 8.00 -9.42
CA ILE A 21 3.94 8.21 -8.59
C ILE A 21 3.69 9.71 -8.38
N ALA A 22 4.75 10.49 -8.15
CA ALA A 22 4.66 11.95 -8.00
C ALA A 22 4.03 12.60 -9.24
N LYS A 23 4.48 12.21 -10.44
CA LYS A 23 3.88 12.65 -11.71
C LYS A 23 2.44 12.17 -11.88
N LEU A 24 2.14 10.91 -11.57
CA LEU A 24 0.78 10.36 -11.70
C LEU A 24 -0.24 11.10 -10.83
N LEU A 25 0.16 11.50 -9.62
CA LEU A 25 -0.74 12.11 -8.64
C LEU A 25 -0.71 13.64 -8.63
N ASP A 26 0.13 14.25 -9.49
CA ASP A 26 0.43 15.68 -9.49
C ASP A 26 0.87 16.18 -8.11
N LYS A 27 1.94 15.57 -7.59
CA LYS A 27 2.50 15.85 -6.25
C LYS A 27 4.01 15.94 -6.27
N SER A 28 4.57 16.55 -5.22
CA SER A 28 6.00 16.49 -4.99
C SER A 28 6.45 15.07 -4.61
N THR A 29 7.69 14.73 -4.94
CA THR A 29 8.33 13.49 -4.46
C THR A 29 8.31 13.43 -2.93
N SER A 30 8.59 14.54 -2.22
CA SER A 30 8.52 14.59 -0.76
C SER A 30 7.15 14.19 -0.19
N THR A 31 6.06 14.55 -0.87
CA THR A 31 4.71 14.14 -0.47
C THR A 31 4.52 12.64 -0.65
N ILE A 32 4.99 12.06 -1.77
CA ILE A 32 4.93 10.61 -1.97
C ILE A 32 5.74 9.86 -0.92
N ARG A 33 6.91 10.38 -0.51
CA ARG A 33 7.72 9.78 0.58
C ARG A 33 6.89 9.65 1.85
N ARG A 34 6.27 10.76 2.29
CA ARG A 34 5.42 10.80 3.49
C ARG A 34 4.20 9.88 3.38
N LYS A 35 3.61 9.76 2.19
CA LYS A 35 2.51 8.82 1.93
C LYS A 35 2.93 7.36 2.04
N ASN A 36 4.10 7.03 1.51
CA ASN A 36 4.67 5.68 1.61
C ASN A 36 5.10 5.32 3.03
N ASP A 37 5.54 6.30 3.82
CA ASP A 37 6.07 6.05 5.16
C ASP A 37 4.96 6.05 6.22
N ASP A 38 4.10 7.07 6.26
CA ASP A 38 3.23 7.30 7.42
C ASP A 38 1.78 7.73 7.10
N LEU A 39 1.54 8.39 5.96
CA LEU A 39 0.23 9.02 5.69
C LEU A 39 -0.75 8.13 4.91
N GLY A 40 -0.24 7.18 4.13
CA GLY A 40 -1.04 6.41 3.19
C GLY A 40 -1.59 7.21 2.01
N PHE A 41 -2.41 6.53 1.21
CA PHE A 41 -3.03 7.06 0.00
C PHE A 41 -4.54 7.18 0.18
N THR A 42 -5.13 8.21 -0.42
CA THR A 42 -6.59 8.34 -0.51
C THR A 42 -7.16 7.31 -1.47
N GLN A 43 -8.45 6.98 -1.37
CA GLN A 43 -9.11 6.03 -2.28
C GLN A 43 -8.92 6.39 -3.76
N LYS A 44 -9.05 7.68 -4.11
CA LYS A 44 -8.83 8.17 -5.49
C LYS A 44 -7.40 7.90 -5.96
N GLU A 45 -6.40 8.15 -5.11
CA GLU A 45 -4.99 7.90 -5.44
C GLU A 45 -4.70 6.40 -5.57
N ILE A 46 -5.28 5.57 -4.70
CA ILE A 46 -5.16 4.11 -4.76
C ILE A 46 -5.69 3.60 -6.11
N LEU A 47 -6.89 4.02 -6.52
CA LEU A 47 -7.47 3.63 -7.80
C LEU A 47 -6.61 4.06 -8.99
N LEU A 48 -6.02 5.26 -8.95
CA LEU A 48 -5.10 5.73 -10.00
C LEU A 48 -3.84 4.87 -10.08
N ILE A 49 -3.22 4.55 -8.95
CA ILE A 49 -2.00 3.73 -8.91
C ILE A 49 -2.32 2.28 -9.33
N HIS A 50 -3.42 1.71 -8.82
CA HIS A 50 -3.93 0.40 -9.20
C HIS A 50 -4.11 0.28 -10.71
N ASN A 51 -4.89 1.20 -11.30
CA ASN A 51 -5.18 1.18 -12.74
C ASN A 51 -3.93 1.41 -13.58
N LYS A 52 -3.01 2.29 -13.15
CA LYS A 52 -1.81 2.63 -13.92
C LYS A 52 -0.77 1.51 -13.94
N TYR A 53 -0.58 0.84 -12.80
CA TYR A 53 0.53 -0.10 -12.60
C TYR A 53 0.10 -1.54 -12.39
N ASN A 54 -1.21 -1.82 -12.39
CA ASN A 54 -1.79 -3.12 -12.09
C ASN A 54 -1.27 -3.69 -10.75
N ILE A 55 -1.36 -2.86 -9.71
CA ILE A 55 -1.02 -3.23 -8.32
C ILE A 55 -2.31 -3.62 -7.60
N PRO A 56 -2.42 -4.81 -6.97
CA PRO A 56 -3.61 -5.21 -6.23
C PRO A 56 -4.02 -4.17 -5.17
N ILE A 57 -5.33 -3.95 -5.02
CA ILE A 57 -5.85 -2.93 -4.10
C ILE A 57 -5.49 -3.30 -2.65
N GLU A 58 -5.47 -4.59 -2.34
CA GLU A 58 -5.12 -5.17 -1.04
C GLU A 58 -3.70 -4.78 -0.60
N ALA A 59 -2.79 -4.53 -1.55
CA ALA A 59 -1.41 -4.14 -1.25
C ALA A 59 -1.32 -2.79 -0.51
N PHE A 60 -2.35 -1.94 -0.61
CA PHE A 60 -2.42 -0.64 0.06
C PHE A 60 -2.98 -0.72 1.49
N PHE A 61 -3.55 -1.87 1.87
CA PHE A 61 -4.26 -2.05 3.13
C PHE A 61 -3.65 -3.14 4.01
N TYR A 62 -2.50 -3.70 3.62
CA TYR A 62 -1.87 -4.74 4.43
C TYR A 62 -1.47 -4.16 5.79
N ASP A 63 -2.11 -4.67 6.84
CA ASP A 63 -1.75 -4.40 8.21
C ASP A 63 -1.11 -5.66 8.80
N LYS A 64 0.17 -5.55 9.16
CA LYS A 64 0.91 -6.63 9.81
C LYS A 64 0.22 -7.07 11.10
N ASP A 65 -0.45 -6.15 11.80
CA ASP A 65 -1.08 -6.43 13.10
C ASP A 65 -2.49 -7.04 12.94
N ALA A 66 -3.01 -7.16 11.71
CA ALA A 66 -4.29 -7.81 11.42
C ALA A 66 -4.16 -9.34 11.28
N ASP A 67 -3.02 -9.83 10.77
CA ASP A 67 -2.77 -11.28 10.63
C ASP A 67 -2.62 -12.00 11.98
N ASP A 68 -2.18 -11.31 13.05
CA ASP A 68 -2.06 -11.89 14.39
C ASP A 68 -3.42 -12.06 15.12
N LYS A 69 -4.51 -11.49 14.60
CA LYS A 69 -5.85 -11.55 15.25
C LYS A 69 -6.80 -12.57 14.64
N ASP A 70 -6.49 -13.12 13.47
CA ASP A 70 -7.44 -14.00 12.74
C ASP A 70 -7.12 -15.50 12.86
N SER A 71 -6.06 -15.88 13.58
CA SER A 71 -5.66 -17.29 13.73
C SER A 71 -6.28 -18.05 14.92
N THR A 72 -7.12 -17.41 15.75
CA THR A 72 -7.67 -18.04 16.97
C THR A 72 -9.17 -18.39 16.95
N THR A 73 -9.93 -18.05 15.90
CA THR A 73 -11.41 -18.19 15.96
C THR A 73 -11.97 -19.47 15.33
N PHE A 74 -11.13 -20.39 14.85
CA PHE A 74 -11.59 -21.60 14.15
C PHE A 74 -11.32 -22.94 14.85
N LEU A 75 -10.78 -22.96 16.07
CA LEU A 75 -10.42 -24.19 16.79
C LEU A 75 -10.99 -24.32 18.21
N GLU A 76 -12.22 -23.85 18.45
CA GLU A 76 -12.96 -24.24 19.65
C GLU A 76 -14.41 -24.61 19.31
N LYS A 77 -14.58 -25.83 18.79
CA LYS A 77 -15.77 -26.64 19.00
C LYS A 77 -15.37 -28.11 19.03
N ASP A 78 -15.08 -28.60 20.24
CA ASP A 78 -15.37 -29.96 20.68
C ASP A 78 -16.06 -29.87 22.04
#